data_AF-A0A7Z0KLD4-F1
#
_entry.id   AF-A0A7Z0KLD4-F1
#
_cell.length_a   1.000
_cell.length_b   1.000
_cell.length_c   1.000
_cell.angle_alpha   90.00
_cell.angle_beta   90.00
_cell.angle_gamma   90.00
#
_symmetry.space_group_name_H-M   'P 1'
#
loop_
_entity.id
_entity.type
_entity.pdbx_description
1 polymer ?
#
loop_
_entity_poly.entity_id
_entity_poly.type
_entity_poly.pdbx_seq_one_letter_code
_entity_poly.pdbx_strand_id
1 'polypeptide(L)'
;MNIDTQSVDQAVTAMAEVLADYLHPEEVRLLKSQWQRYSTVSVKMMQQCVLDATRRYPELQVYKSDIRKGFWATLQTDSQQTVESDSHNGYNSHNSHNKAIKVPVPVSELVLAFYTVIEALRSQLSETESRNLFLTMHQTVSQERTFKGHSLNISQFLEGNRPSVPDNEHLLNNLMQLAYVCLCDVTGPVEADEMMFRAAEKAKQNYPKTLVEKLF
;
A
#
# COMPACT_ATOMS: atom_id res chain seq x y z
N MET A 1 -18.07 18.26 -4.14
CA MET A 1 -17.74 16.86 -3.83
C MET A 1 -16.86 16.89 -2.61
N ASN A 2 -17.43 16.70 -1.43
CA ASN A 2 -16.68 16.74 -0.17
C ASN A 2 -15.83 15.47 -0.09
N ILE A 3 -14.53 15.64 -0.21
CA ILE A 3 -13.56 14.62 0.16
C ILE A 3 -13.58 14.66 1.68
N ASP A 4 -14.27 13.70 2.32
CA ASP A 4 -14.24 13.54 3.77
C ASP A 4 -12.80 13.47 4.22
N THR A 5 -12.37 14.57 4.83
CA THR A 5 -11.02 14.80 5.27
C THR A 5 -10.94 14.11 6.62
N GLN A 6 -10.37 12.90 6.68
CA GLN A 6 -10.14 12.24 7.96
C GLN A 6 -9.33 13.21 8.84
N SER A 7 -9.88 13.56 10.01
CA SER A 7 -9.19 14.47 10.91
C SER A 7 -7.89 13.80 11.37
N VAL A 8 -6.76 14.49 11.24
CA VAL A 8 -5.47 14.01 11.76
C VAL A 8 -5.60 13.61 13.22
N ASP A 9 -6.41 14.34 13.99
CA ASP A 9 -6.64 14.06 15.40
C ASP A 9 -7.32 12.71 15.64
N GLN A 10 -8.28 12.32 14.79
CA GLN A 10 -8.97 11.03 14.88
C GLN A 10 -8.02 9.88 14.55
N ALA A 11 -7.30 9.97 13.42
CA ALA A 11 -6.35 8.94 13.03
C ALA A 11 -5.22 8.77 14.08
N VAL A 12 -4.70 9.88 14.60
CA VAL A 12 -3.66 9.85 15.63
C VAL A 12 -4.19 9.30 16.96
N THR A 13 -5.44 9.55 17.30
CA THR A 13 -6.07 8.95 18.49
C THR A 13 -6.21 7.44 18.35
N ALA A 14 -6.70 6.96 17.21
CA ALA A 14 -6.84 5.53 16.96
C ALA A 14 -5.47 4.80 16.90
N MET A 15 -4.46 5.42 16.28
CA MET A 15 -3.08 4.88 16.31
C MET A 15 -2.50 4.87 17.74
N ALA A 16 -2.83 5.84 18.58
CA ALA A 16 -2.41 5.87 19.97
C ALA A 16 -3.04 4.73 20.79
N GLU A 17 -4.28 4.35 20.50
CA GLU A 17 -4.94 3.19 21.12
C GLU A 17 -4.21 1.88 20.78
N VAL A 18 -3.76 1.70 19.54
CA VAL A 18 -2.95 0.54 19.15
C VAL A 18 -1.63 0.47 19.94
N LEU A 19 -1.01 1.62 20.24
CA LEU A 19 0.23 1.64 21.03
C LEU A 19 0.00 1.46 22.53
N ALA A 20 -1.21 1.66 23.03
CA ALA A 20 -1.52 1.51 24.45
C ALA A 20 -1.36 0.07 24.95
N ASP A 21 -1.39 -0.90 24.05
CA ASP A 21 -1.11 -2.31 24.35
C ASP A 21 0.38 -2.60 24.62
N TYR A 22 1.28 -1.67 24.25
CA TYR A 22 2.73 -1.88 24.28
C TYR A 22 3.50 -0.87 25.13
N LEU A 23 2.97 0.34 25.29
CA LEU A 23 3.66 1.46 25.94
C LEU A 23 2.89 2.02 27.13
N HIS A 24 3.58 2.72 28.02
CA HIS A 24 2.92 3.44 29.11
C HIS A 24 2.08 4.61 28.59
N PRO A 25 0.97 4.96 29.27
CA PRO A 25 0.08 6.03 28.84
C PRO A 25 0.77 7.38 28.56
N GLU A 26 1.81 7.72 29.33
CA GLU A 26 2.55 8.97 29.14
C GLU A 26 3.43 8.96 27.87
N GLU A 27 3.95 7.80 27.49
CA GLU A 27 4.74 7.60 26.27
C GLU A 27 3.85 7.68 25.02
N VAL A 28 2.68 7.04 25.10
CA VAL A 28 1.63 7.14 24.10
C VAL A 28 1.18 8.59 23.93
N ARG A 29 0.97 9.32 25.03
CA ARG A 29 0.58 10.74 25.01
C ARG A 29 1.63 11.61 24.30
N LEU A 30 2.91 11.36 24.54
CA LEU A 30 4.00 12.09 23.89
C LEU A 30 4.02 11.86 22.37
N LEU A 31 3.93 10.61 21.92
CA LEU A 31 3.86 10.25 20.51
C LEU A 31 2.62 10.86 19.83
N LYS A 32 1.46 10.75 20.49
CA LYS A 32 0.20 11.36 20.04
C LYS A 32 0.37 12.87 19.78
N SER A 33 0.95 13.60 20.73
CA SER A 33 1.18 15.05 20.60
C SER A 33 2.12 15.42 19.45
N GLN A 34 3.09 14.55 19.14
CA GLN A 34 4.04 14.74 18.06
C GLN A 34 3.34 14.54 16.71
N TRP A 35 2.50 13.52 16.57
CA TRP A 35 1.83 13.18 15.32
C TRP A 35 0.62 14.08 15.01
N GLN A 36 0.00 14.69 16.01
CA GLN A 36 -1.03 15.71 15.78
C GLN A 36 -0.52 16.93 15.00
N ARG A 37 0.81 17.08 14.81
CA ARG A 37 1.41 18.14 14.00
C ARG A 37 1.34 17.90 12.50
N TYR A 38 0.97 16.70 12.05
CA TYR A 38 0.77 16.43 10.63
C TYR A 38 -0.43 17.22 10.10
N SER A 39 -0.36 17.66 8.84
CA SER A 39 -1.43 18.44 8.20
C SER A 39 -2.50 17.57 7.53
N THR A 40 -2.19 16.32 7.23
CA THR A 40 -3.07 15.39 6.51
C THR A 40 -2.81 13.95 6.92
N VAL A 41 -3.87 13.14 6.99
CA VAL A 41 -3.76 11.69 7.16
C VAL A 41 -3.32 11.05 5.85
N SER A 42 -2.26 10.25 5.89
CA SER A 42 -1.76 9.49 4.74
C SER A 42 -1.03 8.23 5.19
N VAL A 43 -0.88 7.28 4.26
CA VAL A 43 -0.07 6.07 4.48
C VAL A 43 1.37 6.44 4.84
N LYS A 44 1.93 7.48 4.20
CA LYS A 44 3.26 8.02 4.51
C LYS A 44 3.36 8.54 5.94
N MET A 45 2.36 9.29 6.40
CA MET A 45 2.29 9.73 7.79
C MET A 45 2.28 8.52 8.73
N MET A 46 1.44 7.52 8.46
CA MET A 46 1.32 6.32 9.29
C MET A 46 2.65 5.53 9.36
N GLN A 47 3.33 5.33 8.23
CA GLN A 47 4.66 4.71 8.22
C GLN A 47 5.68 5.51 9.02
N GLN A 48 5.66 6.84 8.89
CA GLN A 48 6.53 7.70 9.68
C GLN A 48 6.21 7.62 11.18
N CYS A 49 4.94 7.47 11.55
CA CYS A 49 4.56 7.26 12.95
C CYS A 49 5.09 5.93 13.48
N VAL A 50 5.00 4.84 12.73
CA VAL A 50 5.60 3.54 13.09
C VAL A 50 7.11 3.65 13.24
N LEU A 51 7.79 4.33 12.31
CA LEU A 51 9.23 4.57 12.38
C LEU A 51 9.61 5.43 13.61
N ASP A 52 8.88 6.51 13.86
CA ASP A 52 9.13 7.40 15.00
C ASP A 52 8.95 6.66 16.33
N ALA A 53 7.88 5.86 16.47
CA ALA A 53 7.62 5.04 17.64
C ALA A 53 8.73 4.02 17.87
N THR A 54 9.06 3.22 16.85
CA THR A 54 10.07 2.15 16.95
C THR A 54 11.51 2.65 17.04
N ARG A 55 11.78 3.90 16.63
CA ARG A 55 13.07 4.57 16.87
C ARG A 55 13.19 5.08 18.30
N ARG A 56 12.10 5.58 18.86
CA ARG A 56 12.07 6.16 20.21
C ARG A 56 11.97 5.11 21.30
N TYR A 57 11.28 4.00 21.01
CA TYR A 57 11.06 2.85 21.89
C TYR A 57 11.52 1.58 21.16
N PRO A 58 12.82 1.22 21.23
CA PRO A 58 13.39 0.09 20.50
C PRO A 58 12.75 -1.27 20.80
N GLU A 59 12.16 -1.43 21.98
CA GLU A 59 11.37 -2.60 22.39
C GLU A 59 10.18 -2.89 21.44
N LEU A 60 9.66 -1.85 20.77
CA LEU A 60 8.59 -1.99 19.79
C LEU A 60 9.05 -2.63 18.47
N GLN A 61 10.36 -2.76 18.22
CA GLN A 61 10.87 -3.37 16.98
C GLN A 61 10.36 -4.80 16.79
N VAL A 62 10.23 -5.56 17.88
CA VAL A 62 9.70 -6.94 17.85
C VAL A 62 8.22 -6.97 17.42
N TYR A 63 7.46 -5.92 17.75
CA TYR A 63 6.03 -5.79 17.47
C TYR A 63 5.72 -4.89 16.27
N LYS A 64 6.75 -4.46 15.52
CA LYS A 64 6.62 -3.48 14.43
C LYS A 64 5.61 -3.89 13.35
N SER A 65 5.51 -5.18 13.07
CA SER A 65 4.53 -5.72 12.12
C SER A 65 3.10 -5.59 12.65
N ASP A 66 2.86 -6.01 13.89
CA ASP A 66 1.55 -5.95 14.54
C ASP A 66 1.09 -4.51 14.72
N ILE A 67 1.98 -3.62 15.14
CA ILE A 67 1.71 -2.18 15.25
C ILE A 67 1.34 -1.59 13.89
N ARG A 68 2.04 -1.96 12.82
CA ARG A 68 1.72 -1.51 11.46
C ARG A 68 0.36 -2.01 11.00
N LYS A 69 0.03 -3.28 11.28
CA LYS A 69 -1.29 -3.86 10.96
C LYS A 69 -2.40 -3.15 11.74
N GLY A 70 -2.19 -2.91 13.04
CA GLY A 70 -3.10 -2.12 13.86
C GLY A 70 -3.30 -0.71 13.32
N PHE A 71 -2.22 0.01 13.00
CA PHE A 71 -2.29 1.35 12.42
C PHE A 71 -3.00 1.33 11.06
N TRP A 72 -2.77 0.31 10.23
CA TRP A 72 -3.48 0.15 8.96
C TRP A 72 -4.98 -0.05 9.17
N ALA A 73 -5.37 -0.87 10.15
CA ALA A 73 -6.79 -1.08 10.49
C ALA A 73 -7.46 0.22 10.94
N THR A 74 -6.77 1.10 11.67
CA THR A 74 -7.34 2.41 12.07
C THR A 74 -7.67 3.33 10.90
N LEU A 75 -7.03 3.14 9.75
CA LEU A 75 -7.38 3.85 8.52
C LEU A 75 -8.60 3.25 7.80
N GLN A 76 -9.04 2.04 8.20
CA GLN A 76 -10.16 1.31 7.61
C GLN A 76 -11.46 1.42 8.41
N THR A 77 -11.42 1.46 9.75
CA THR A 77 -12.60 1.30 10.63
C THR A 77 -13.64 2.43 10.50
N ASP A 78 -13.23 3.66 10.22
CA ASP A 78 -14.19 4.79 10.10
C ASP A 78 -14.83 4.94 8.71
N SER A 79 -14.35 4.18 7.71
CA SER A 79 -15.00 4.08 6.41
C SER A 79 -16.32 3.29 6.45
N GLN A 80 -16.57 2.53 7.53
CA GLN A 80 -17.78 1.73 7.69
C GLN A 80 -18.91 2.47 8.44
N GLN A 81 -18.62 3.48 9.25
CA GLN A 81 -19.66 4.21 10.00
C GLN A 81 -20.44 5.24 9.17
N THR A 82 -20.03 5.52 7.93
CA THR A 82 -20.68 6.52 7.06
C THR A 82 -21.59 5.92 5.97
N VAL A 83 -21.70 4.60 5.86
CA VAL A 83 -22.36 3.94 4.70
C VAL A 83 -23.80 3.47 4.98
N GLU A 84 -24.28 3.49 6.23
CA GLU A 84 -25.62 2.97 6.57
C GLU A 84 -26.80 3.91 6.29
N SER A 85 -26.62 5.09 5.67
CA SER A 85 -27.72 6.07 5.53
C SER A 85 -28.33 6.25 4.14
N ASP A 86 -27.70 5.80 3.04
CA ASP A 86 -28.15 6.22 1.69
C ASP A 86 -28.38 5.07 0.70
N SER A 87 -29.22 4.09 1.06
CA SER A 87 -29.68 3.05 0.13
C SER A 87 -31.19 3.10 -0.11
N HIS A 88 -31.65 4.10 -0.87
CA HIS A 88 -32.95 4.06 -1.53
C HIS A 88 -32.86 4.53 -2.99
N ASN A 89 -33.31 3.62 -3.87
CA ASN A 89 -33.84 3.80 -5.24
C ASN A 89 -32.91 4.11 -6.43
N GLY A 90 -33.10 3.32 -7.50
CA GLY A 90 -33.30 3.88 -8.85
C GLY A 90 -32.70 3.11 -10.02
N TYR A 91 -33.58 2.55 -10.87
CA TYR A 91 -33.34 1.77 -12.09
C TYR A 91 -32.82 2.54 -13.34
N ASN A 92 -32.33 1.75 -14.33
CA ASN A 92 -32.24 1.98 -15.80
C ASN A 92 -31.13 2.91 -16.33
N SER A 93 -30.58 2.81 -17.55
CA SER A 93 -30.54 1.85 -18.68
C SER A 93 -29.56 2.42 -19.73
N HIS A 94 -29.07 1.55 -20.63
CA HIS A 94 -28.53 1.79 -21.99
C HIS A 94 -27.03 1.98 -22.31
N ASN A 95 -26.65 1.14 -23.28
CA ASN A 95 -25.44 0.98 -24.07
C ASN A 95 -24.90 2.25 -24.76
N SER A 96 -23.58 2.28 -24.99
CA SER A 96 -23.04 2.61 -26.32
C SER A 96 -21.63 2.03 -26.53
N HIS A 97 -21.50 1.23 -27.58
CA HIS A 97 -20.23 0.79 -28.16
C HIS A 97 -19.46 1.99 -28.75
N ASN A 98 -18.12 2.00 -28.59
CA ASN A 98 -17.21 2.50 -29.61
C ASN A 98 -15.82 1.86 -29.43
N LYS A 99 -15.50 0.93 -30.34
CA LYS A 99 -14.16 0.35 -30.52
C LYS A 99 -13.25 1.41 -31.14
N ALA A 100 -12.48 2.10 -30.30
CA ALA A 100 -11.28 2.80 -30.75
C ALA A 100 -10.11 1.80 -30.73
N ILE A 101 -9.55 1.51 -31.90
CA ILE A 101 -8.29 0.77 -32.05
C ILE A 101 -7.21 1.63 -31.39
N LYS A 102 -6.86 1.32 -30.14
CA LYS A 102 -5.78 1.99 -29.42
C LYS A 102 -4.44 1.47 -29.95
N VAL A 103 -3.73 2.35 -30.64
CA VAL A 103 -2.27 2.23 -30.84
C VAL A 103 -1.62 1.93 -29.48
N PRO A 104 -0.68 0.97 -29.36
CA PRO A 104 -0.02 0.70 -28.09
C PRO A 104 0.69 1.96 -27.63
N VAL A 105 0.20 2.56 -26.55
CA VAL A 105 0.90 3.65 -25.88
C VAL A 105 2.24 3.08 -25.41
N PRO A 106 3.39 3.73 -25.72
CA PRO A 106 4.68 3.28 -25.21
C PRO A 106 4.60 3.20 -23.69
N VAL A 107 4.93 2.03 -23.13
CA VAL A 107 4.97 1.84 -21.68
C VAL A 107 6.08 2.71 -21.11
N SER A 108 5.78 3.53 -20.11
CA SER A 108 6.75 4.44 -19.52
C SER A 108 7.89 3.70 -18.82
N GLU A 109 9.05 4.36 -18.69
CA GLU A 109 10.18 3.80 -17.95
C GLU A 109 9.85 3.51 -16.49
N LEU A 110 8.96 4.30 -15.86
CA LEU A 110 8.53 4.08 -14.48
C LEU A 110 7.71 2.79 -14.35
N VAL A 111 6.81 2.53 -15.29
CA VAL A 111 6.04 1.28 -15.35
C VAL A 111 6.96 0.09 -15.64
N LEU A 112 7.96 0.25 -16.51
CA LEU A 112 8.95 -0.79 -16.79
C LEU A 112 9.83 -1.09 -15.57
N ALA A 113 10.24 -0.06 -14.82
CA ALA A 113 10.96 -0.21 -13.56
C ALA A 113 10.11 -0.96 -12.53
N PHE A 114 8.82 -0.62 -12.41
CA PHE A 114 7.88 -1.37 -11.56
C PHE A 114 7.82 -2.86 -11.94
N TYR A 115 7.63 -3.19 -13.22
CA TYR A 115 7.63 -4.60 -13.64
C TYR A 115 8.94 -5.30 -13.31
N THR A 116 10.08 -4.63 -13.48
CA THR A 116 11.38 -5.20 -13.17
C THR A 116 11.51 -5.55 -11.69
N VAL A 117 11.00 -4.70 -10.79
CA VAL A 117 10.99 -4.99 -9.35
C VAL A 117 10.07 -6.16 -9.02
N ILE A 118 8.84 -6.18 -9.56
CA ILE A 118 7.88 -7.27 -9.32
C ILE A 118 8.36 -8.62 -9.88
N GLU A 119 8.97 -8.63 -11.06
CA GLU A 119 9.56 -9.84 -11.65
C GLU A 119 10.77 -10.31 -10.84
N ALA A 120 11.59 -9.38 -10.33
CA ALA A 120 12.70 -9.71 -9.45
C ALA A 120 12.21 -10.33 -8.13
N LEU A 121 11.15 -9.80 -7.54
CA LEU A 121 10.50 -10.40 -6.37
C LEU A 121 10.03 -11.83 -6.65
N ARG A 122 9.26 -12.00 -7.72
CA ARG A 122 8.74 -13.31 -8.13
C ARG A 122 9.86 -14.34 -8.29
N SER A 123 10.99 -13.93 -8.87
CA SER A 123 12.13 -14.83 -9.09
C SER A 123 12.87 -15.25 -7.81
N GLN A 124 12.68 -14.53 -6.70
CA GLN A 124 13.28 -14.84 -5.40
C GLN A 124 12.37 -15.70 -4.51
N LEU A 125 11.08 -15.84 -4.86
CA LEU A 125 10.08 -16.59 -4.10
C LEU A 125 9.92 -18.01 -4.67
N SER A 126 9.57 -18.96 -3.81
CA SER A 126 9.03 -20.24 -4.27
C SER A 126 7.67 -20.06 -4.96
N GLU A 127 7.23 -21.07 -5.70
CA GLU A 127 5.96 -21.02 -6.43
C GLU A 127 4.76 -20.75 -5.50
N THR A 128 4.73 -21.41 -4.33
CA THR A 128 3.68 -21.24 -3.32
C THR A 128 3.69 -19.82 -2.74
N GLU A 129 4.87 -19.30 -2.40
CA GLU A 129 5.03 -17.95 -1.86
C GLU A 129 4.64 -16.88 -2.89
N SER A 130 5.09 -17.03 -4.14
CA SER A 130 4.69 -16.18 -5.26
C SER A 130 3.17 -16.21 -5.45
N ARG A 131 2.55 -17.40 -5.39
CA ARG A 131 1.09 -17.55 -5.49
C ARG A 131 0.37 -16.79 -4.38
N ASN A 132 0.81 -16.95 -3.14
CA ASN A 132 0.22 -16.27 -1.99
C ASN A 132 0.37 -14.75 -2.10
N LEU A 133 1.56 -14.26 -2.48
CA LEU A 133 1.82 -12.84 -2.68
C LEU A 133 0.85 -12.23 -3.69
N PHE A 134 0.82 -12.73 -4.94
CA PHE A 134 0.05 -12.09 -6.00
C PHE A 134 -1.47 -12.26 -5.84
N LEU A 135 -1.93 -13.37 -5.26
CA LEU A 135 -3.36 -13.53 -4.95
C LEU A 135 -3.79 -12.53 -3.87
N THR A 136 -3.00 -12.38 -2.80
CA THR A 136 -3.30 -11.43 -1.73
C THR A 136 -3.28 -10.00 -2.28
N MET A 137 -2.24 -9.62 -3.02
CA MET A 137 -2.17 -8.31 -3.67
C MET A 137 -3.37 -8.07 -4.59
N HIS A 138 -3.76 -9.06 -5.41
CA HIS A 138 -4.90 -8.91 -6.32
C HIS A 138 -6.22 -8.71 -5.56
N GLN A 139 -6.45 -9.48 -4.50
CA GLN A 139 -7.61 -9.32 -3.64
C GLN A 139 -7.63 -7.93 -2.99
N THR A 140 -6.52 -7.49 -2.40
CA THR A 140 -6.42 -6.17 -1.78
C THR A 140 -6.67 -5.04 -2.77
N VAL A 141 -6.04 -5.10 -3.95
CA VAL A 141 -6.25 -4.09 -5.01
C VAL A 141 -7.70 -4.03 -5.48
N SER A 142 -8.41 -5.16 -5.50
CA SER A 142 -9.82 -5.21 -5.91
C SER A 142 -10.78 -4.59 -4.89
N GLN A 143 -10.35 -4.47 -3.63
CA GLN A 143 -11.19 -4.02 -2.51
C GLN A 143 -10.82 -2.61 -2.04
N GLU A 144 -9.55 -2.21 -2.16
CA GLU A 144 -9.07 -0.95 -1.62
C GLU A 144 -9.43 0.28 -2.46
N ARG A 145 -9.94 1.30 -1.79
CA ARG A 145 -10.32 2.58 -2.41
C ARG A 145 -9.16 3.27 -3.11
N THR A 146 -7.93 3.09 -2.60
CA THR A 146 -6.69 3.60 -3.19
C THR A 146 -6.51 3.22 -4.66
N PHE A 147 -7.05 2.07 -5.06
CA PHE A 147 -6.97 1.56 -6.44
C PHE A 147 -8.30 1.69 -7.19
N LYS A 148 -9.34 2.24 -6.56
CA LYS A 148 -10.67 2.38 -7.16
C LYS A 148 -10.61 3.23 -8.44
N GLY A 149 -11.23 2.74 -9.50
CA GLY A 149 -11.19 3.36 -10.82
C GLY A 149 -10.06 2.84 -11.72
N HIS A 150 -9.17 1.99 -11.18
CA HIS A 150 -8.14 1.29 -11.96
C HIS A 150 -8.47 -0.20 -12.04
N SER A 151 -8.56 -0.74 -13.27
CA SER A 151 -8.77 -2.17 -13.50
C SER A 151 -7.43 -2.91 -13.47
N LEU A 152 -6.92 -3.17 -12.27
CA LEU A 152 -5.60 -3.78 -12.04
C LEU A 152 -5.70 -5.28 -11.84
N ASN A 153 -5.35 -6.06 -12.86
CA ASN A 153 -5.37 -7.52 -12.78
C ASN A 153 -4.01 -8.11 -12.34
N ILE A 154 -3.64 -7.89 -11.07
CA ILE A 154 -2.35 -8.32 -10.51
C ILE A 154 -2.10 -9.84 -10.62
N SER A 155 -3.15 -10.68 -10.66
CA SER A 155 -2.97 -12.14 -10.80
C SER A 155 -2.30 -12.54 -12.12
N GLN A 156 -2.27 -11.68 -13.13
CA GLN A 156 -1.56 -11.93 -14.39
C GLN A 156 -0.06 -12.19 -14.19
N PHE A 157 0.55 -11.67 -13.13
CA PHE A 157 1.95 -11.98 -12.82
C PHE A 157 2.19 -13.47 -12.54
N LEU A 158 1.18 -14.22 -12.08
CA LEU A 158 1.27 -15.66 -11.87
C LEU A 158 1.45 -16.43 -13.18
N GLU A 159 0.86 -15.92 -14.24
CA GLU A 159 0.93 -16.50 -15.60
C GLU A 159 2.19 -16.04 -16.36
N GLY A 160 3.05 -15.22 -15.73
CA GLY A 160 4.18 -14.57 -16.40
C GLY A 160 3.79 -13.42 -17.31
N ASN A 161 2.56 -12.94 -17.22
CA ASN A 161 2.06 -11.78 -17.96
C ASN A 161 2.28 -10.48 -17.16
N ARG A 162 2.40 -9.36 -17.87
CA ARG A 162 2.46 -8.02 -17.26
C ARG A 162 1.07 -7.39 -17.30
N PRO A 163 0.43 -7.12 -16.15
CA PRO A 163 -0.86 -6.48 -16.11
C PRO A 163 -0.79 -5.03 -16.58
N SER A 164 -1.83 -4.56 -17.25
CA SER A 164 -1.91 -3.14 -17.62
C SER A 164 -2.01 -2.28 -16.36
N VAL A 165 -0.92 -1.61 -16.00
CA VAL A 165 -0.89 -0.63 -14.91
C VAL A 165 -0.83 0.79 -15.47
N PRO A 166 -1.58 1.75 -14.89
CA PRO A 166 -1.46 3.16 -15.24
C PRO A 166 -0.06 3.69 -14.96
N ASP A 167 0.42 4.56 -15.85
CA ASP A 167 1.63 5.36 -15.63
C ASP A 167 1.34 6.50 -14.64
N ASN A 168 1.22 6.13 -13.37
CA ASN A 168 0.92 7.04 -12.27
C ASN A 168 1.86 6.71 -11.11
N GLU A 169 2.74 7.65 -10.80
CA GLU A 169 3.77 7.51 -9.76
C GLU A 169 3.19 7.09 -8.41
N HIS A 170 2.11 7.75 -7.96
CA HIS A 170 1.47 7.44 -6.68
C HIS A 170 0.85 6.04 -6.67
N LEU A 171 0.23 5.63 -7.77
CA LEU A 171 -0.39 4.31 -7.89
C LEU A 171 0.67 3.19 -7.87
N LEU A 172 1.76 3.37 -8.61
CA LEU A 172 2.86 2.40 -8.68
C LEU A 172 3.60 2.30 -7.33
N ASN A 173 3.82 3.43 -6.66
CA ASN A 173 4.36 3.45 -5.30
C ASN A 173 3.43 2.70 -4.32
N ASN A 174 2.12 2.94 -4.36
CA ASN A 174 1.15 2.23 -3.52
C ASN A 174 1.14 0.71 -3.80
N LEU A 175 1.26 0.30 -5.07
CA LEU A 175 1.40 -1.11 -5.44
C LEU A 175 2.69 -1.72 -4.87
N MET A 176 3.80 -0.97 -4.85
CA MET A 176 5.05 -1.42 -4.25
C MET A 176 4.97 -1.56 -2.74
N GLN A 177 4.32 -0.62 -2.06
CA GLN A 177 4.09 -0.71 -0.63
C GLN A 177 3.21 -1.91 -0.27
N LEU A 178 2.14 -2.15 -1.05
CA LEU A 178 1.32 -3.34 -0.89
C LEU A 178 2.12 -4.62 -1.14
N ALA A 179 2.95 -4.66 -2.18
CA ALA A 179 3.84 -5.78 -2.45
C ALA A 179 4.74 -6.08 -1.25
N TYR A 180 5.31 -5.04 -0.63
CA TYR A 180 6.12 -5.18 0.57
C TYR A 180 5.32 -5.72 1.77
N VAL A 181 4.12 -5.22 2.02
CA VAL A 181 3.26 -5.70 3.12
C VAL A 181 2.93 -7.19 2.93
N CYS A 182 2.49 -7.58 1.73
CA CYS A 182 2.19 -8.97 1.42
C CYS A 182 3.45 -9.84 1.49
N LEU A 183 4.62 -9.32 1.11
CA LEU A 183 5.89 -10.03 1.21
C LEU A 183 6.27 -10.30 2.67
N CYS A 184 6.09 -9.32 3.56
CA CYS A 184 6.31 -9.51 5.01
C CYS A 184 5.42 -10.62 5.59
N ASP A 185 4.19 -10.77 5.11
CA ASP A 185 3.30 -11.85 5.56
C ASP A 185 3.74 -13.24 5.03
N VAL A 186 4.41 -13.28 3.89
CA VAL A 186 4.88 -14.52 3.25
C VAL A 186 6.24 -14.97 3.80
N THR A 187 7.21 -14.06 3.91
CA THR A 187 8.61 -14.39 4.22
C THR A 187 9.10 -13.86 5.57
N GLY A 188 8.29 -13.06 6.26
CA GLY A 188 8.72 -12.28 7.43
C GLY A 188 9.45 -10.98 7.05
N PRO A 189 9.50 -10.01 7.97
CA PRO A 189 9.93 -8.64 7.65
C PRO A 189 11.42 -8.51 7.31
N VAL A 190 12.29 -9.30 7.94
CA VAL A 190 13.74 -9.25 7.70
C VAL A 190 14.06 -9.71 6.27
N GLU A 191 13.53 -10.87 5.87
CA GLU A 191 13.73 -11.38 4.51
C GLU A 191 13.04 -10.47 3.48
N ALA A 192 11.86 -9.93 3.80
CA ALA A 192 11.15 -9.00 2.91
C ALA A 192 11.97 -7.73 2.61
N ASP A 193 12.63 -7.15 3.62
CA ASP A 193 13.54 -6.00 3.44
C ASP A 193 14.71 -6.36 2.50
N GLU A 194 15.36 -7.51 2.72
CA GLU A 194 16.48 -7.96 1.89
C GLU A 194 16.05 -8.23 0.43
N MET A 195 14.93 -8.93 0.25
CA MET A 195 14.36 -9.20 -1.08
C MET A 195 13.99 -7.93 -1.81
N MET A 196 13.45 -6.94 -1.09
CA MET A 196 13.07 -5.67 -1.67
C MET A 196 14.25 -4.79 -2.03
N PHE A 197 15.28 -4.79 -1.18
CA PHE A 197 16.56 -4.17 -1.50
C PHE A 197 17.16 -4.79 -2.77
N ARG A 198 17.25 -6.12 -2.85
CA ARG A 198 17.77 -6.83 -4.05
C ARG A 198 16.95 -6.51 -5.31
N ALA A 199 15.62 -6.47 -5.20
CA ALA A 199 14.73 -6.15 -6.32
C ALA A 199 14.91 -4.69 -6.79
N ALA A 200 15.03 -3.75 -5.85
CA ALA A 200 15.29 -2.34 -6.15
C ALA A 200 16.66 -2.13 -6.81
N GLU A 201 17.72 -2.80 -6.32
CA GLU A 201 19.06 -2.73 -6.93
C GLU A 201 19.06 -3.28 -8.36
N LYS A 202 18.32 -4.37 -8.61
CA LYS A 202 18.14 -4.90 -9.97
C LYS A 202 17.44 -3.91 -10.90
N ALA A 203 16.47 -3.14 -10.41
CA ALA A 203 15.86 -2.06 -11.18
C ALA A 203 16.84 -0.91 -11.43
N LYS A 204 17.64 -0.49 -10.44
CA LYS A 204 18.64 0.58 -10.59
C LYS A 204 19.77 0.25 -11.57
N GLN A 205 20.01 -1.04 -11.86
CA GLN A 205 20.93 -1.46 -12.91
C GLN A 205 20.39 -1.18 -14.32
N ASN A 206 19.07 -1.11 -14.49
CA ASN A 206 18.40 -0.99 -15.78
C ASN A 206 17.75 0.39 -16.02
N TYR A 207 17.53 1.17 -14.96
CA TYR A 207 16.83 2.45 -15.00
C TYR A 207 17.51 3.52 -14.13
N PRO A 208 17.29 4.82 -14.39
CA PRO A 208 17.83 5.90 -13.56
C PRO A 208 17.45 5.74 -12.08
N LYS A 209 18.42 5.92 -11.19
CA LYS A 209 18.20 5.80 -9.73
C LYS A 209 17.07 6.69 -9.24
N THR A 210 17.02 7.94 -9.69
CA THR A 210 15.98 8.92 -9.33
C THR A 210 14.59 8.51 -9.80
N LEU A 211 14.48 7.65 -10.81
CA LEU A 211 13.22 7.10 -11.29
C LEU A 211 12.80 5.91 -10.45
N VAL A 212 13.72 5.00 -10.13
CA VAL A 212 13.43 3.84 -9.26
C VAL A 212 13.06 4.28 -7.86
N GLU A 213 13.70 5.32 -7.32
CA GLU A 213 13.38 5.88 -5.99
C GLU A 213 11.94 6.36 -5.87
N LYS A 214 11.26 6.70 -6.97
CA LYS A 214 9.83 7.08 -6.93
C LYS A 214 8.90 5.92 -6.59
N LEU A 215 9.37 4.68 -6.79
CA LEU A 215 8.61 3.48 -6.47
C LEU A 215 8.62 3.15 -4.97
N PHE A 216 9.45 3.83 -4.17
CA PHE A 216 9.68 3.57 -2.74
C PHE A 216 9.41 4.82 -1.90
#